data_AF-A0A0A2VTZ2-F1
#
_entry.id   AF-A0A0A2VTZ2-F1
#
_cell.length_a   1.000
_cell.length_b   1.000
_cell.length_c   1.000
_cell.angle_alpha   90.00
_cell.angle_beta   90.00
_cell.angle_gamma   90.00
#
_symmetry.space_group_name_H-M   'P 1'
#
loop_
_entity.id
_entity.type
_entity.pdbx_description
1 polymer ?
#
loop_
_entity_poly.entity_id
_entity_poly.type
_entity_poly.pdbx_seq_one_letter_code
_entity_poly.pdbx_strand_id
1 'polypeptide(L)'
;MNAITQSILNNSKLEIDFIKITNATESSFLISLKGKTTKIGVAKATVSAMTVDMVGPRGAFGRLNVPEIKMGSFGAADITIVEQEIAIINMEAFKAFVASIMQDDQLVMRLENGQVTVKSMGMTSKIVYNKVLNLRGLKSLETTLLKVEADDGGVKSTFSVVNPSQFEVDLGTVIYEVQDKDGNRIGEQKGATYVSRGKSSLALHGSVEGDVSSGETRFVGVDVEEENWLKQIMGSIEVVVTA
;
A
#
# COMPACT_ATOMS: atom_id res chain seq x y z
N MET A 1 -16.00 11.38 -31.97
CA MET A 1 -14.61 11.50 -31.45
C MET A 1 -14.48 11.04 -30.01
N ASN A 2 -15.35 11.50 -29.11
CA ASN A 2 -15.36 11.07 -27.70
C ASN A 2 -15.30 9.55 -27.52
N ALA A 3 -16.02 8.76 -28.33
CA ALA A 3 -15.99 7.29 -28.26
C ALA A 3 -14.61 6.68 -28.59
N ILE A 4 -13.86 7.25 -29.53
CA ILE A 4 -12.51 6.78 -29.88
C ILE A 4 -11.53 7.18 -28.79
N THR A 5 -11.56 8.43 -28.32
CA THR A 5 -10.73 8.90 -27.21
C THR A 5 -11.01 8.13 -25.91
N GLN A 6 -12.27 7.84 -25.63
CA GLN A 6 -12.70 7.01 -24.51
C GLN A 6 -12.18 5.57 -24.66
N SER A 7 -12.28 4.98 -25.86
CA SER A 7 -11.75 3.63 -26.12
C SER A 7 -10.22 3.57 -25.94
N ILE A 8 -9.48 4.54 -26.46
CA ILE A 8 -8.02 4.60 -26.28
C ILE A 8 -7.66 4.73 -24.80
N LEU A 9 -8.34 5.60 -24.06
CA LEU A 9 -8.07 5.78 -22.63
C LEU A 9 -8.58 4.64 -21.78
N ASN A 10 -9.62 3.91 -22.15
CA ASN A 10 -10.02 2.68 -21.46
C ASN A 10 -9.00 1.55 -21.70
N ASN A 11 -8.43 1.48 -22.90
CA ASN A 11 -7.43 0.47 -23.26
C ASN A 11 -6.01 0.82 -22.81
N SER A 12 -5.77 2.03 -22.34
CA SER A 12 -4.46 2.42 -21.85
C SER A 12 -4.16 1.84 -20.48
N LYS A 13 -2.90 1.49 -20.26
CA LYS A 13 -2.45 0.91 -19.00
C LYS A 13 -1.91 1.99 -18.07
N LEU A 14 -2.13 1.82 -16.79
CA LEU A 14 -1.44 2.55 -15.73
C LEU A 14 -0.68 1.50 -14.91
N GLU A 15 0.63 1.51 -15.07
CA GLU A 15 1.56 0.66 -14.31
C GLU A 15 2.02 1.45 -13.10
N ILE A 16 1.87 0.88 -11.91
CA ILE A 16 2.26 1.53 -10.67
C ILE A 16 3.64 1.01 -10.28
N ASP A 17 4.57 1.92 -10.05
CA ASP A 17 5.94 1.61 -9.65
C ASP A 17 6.11 1.69 -8.13
N PHE A 18 5.31 2.53 -7.47
CA PHE A 18 5.45 2.87 -6.07
C PHE A 18 4.14 3.42 -5.49
N ILE A 19 3.79 2.94 -4.31
CA ILE A 19 2.77 3.52 -3.44
C ILE A 19 3.38 3.62 -2.05
N LYS A 20 3.25 4.77 -1.40
CA LYS A 20 3.63 4.95 0.00
C LYS A 20 2.44 5.47 0.78
N ILE A 21 2.15 4.83 1.91
CA ILE A 21 1.08 5.18 2.84
C ILE A 21 1.73 5.54 4.17
N THR A 22 1.49 6.75 4.66
CA THR A 22 2.09 7.26 5.90
C THR A 22 1.12 8.15 6.66
N ASN A 23 1.50 8.52 7.89
CA ASN A 23 0.78 9.49 8.71
C ASN A 23 -0.71 9.12 8.86
N ALA A 24 -0.94 7.88 9.29
CA ALA A 24 -2.26 7.37 9.55
C ALA A 24 -2.91 8.14 10.72
N THR A 25 -4.13 8.61 10.52
CA THR A 25 -5.00 9.17 11.56
C THR A 25 -6.22 8.27 11.75
N GLU A 26 -7.23 8.66 12.52
CA GLU A 26 -8.47 7.88 12.61
C GLU A 26 -9.30 7.90 11.31
N SER A 27 -9.16 8.95 10.49
CA SER A 27 -10.02 9.22 9.34
C SER A 27 -9.28 9.62 8.06
N SER A 28 -7.95 9.64 8.06
CA SER A 28 -7.13 9.98 6.90
C SER A 28 -5.76 9.31 6.92
N PHE A 29 -5.06 9.44 5.80
CA PHE A 29 -3.66 9.05 5.63
C PHE A 29 -3.04 9.86 4.48
N LEU A 30 -1.72 9.95 4.44
CA LEU A 30 -1.00 10.50 3.29
C LEU A 30 -0.67 9.40 2.30
N ILE A 31 -0.89 9.67 1.01
CA ILE A 31 -0.47 8.80 -0.08
C ILE A 31 0.55 9.49 -0.98
N SER A 32 1.64 8.78 -1.28
CA SER A 32 2.48 9.10 -2.44
C SER A 32 2.35 7.97 -3.46
N LEU A 33 2.25 8.33 -4.73
CA LEU A 33 2.10 7.37 -5.82
C LEU A 33 3.02 7.77 -6.97
N LYS A 34 3.75 6.80 -7.51
CA LYS A 34 4.46 6.93 -8.79
C LYS A 34 4.01 5.82 -9.71
N GLY A 35 3.68 6.20 -10.94
CA GLY A 35 3.36 5.24 -11.97
C GLY A 35 3.58 5.82 -13.35
N LYS A 36 3.38 4.97 -14.35
CA LYS A 36 3.53 5.30 -15.75
C LYS A 36 2.31 4.86 -16.51
N THR A 37 1.75 5.77 -17.30
CA THR A 37 0.71 5.40 -18.25
C THR A 37 1.32 5.04 -19.60
N THR A 38 0.81 3.98 -20.22
CA THR A 38 1.29 3.46 -21.52
C THR A 38 0.11 3.08 -22.42
N LYS A 39 0.39 2.82 -23.71
CA LYS A 39 -0.59 2.40 -24.72
C LYS A 39 -1.69 3.43 -25.05
N ILE A 40 -1.37 4.73 -25.00
CA ILE A 40 -2.31 5.80 -25.39
C ILE A 40 -2.17 6.21 -26.88
N GLY A 41 -1.38 5.46 -27.67
CA GLY A 41 -1.13 5.74 -29.09
C GLY A 41 0.01 6.75 -29.31
N VAL A 42 0.26 7.15 -30.56
CA VAL A 42 1.45 7.95 -30.94
C VAL A 42 1.28 9.47 -30.77
N ALA A 43 0.07 9.93 -30.45
CA ALA A 43 -0.25 11.36 -30.42
C ALA A 43 0.12 11.99 -29.07
N LYS A 44 0.72 13.19 -29.11
CA LYS A 44 0.84 14.05 -27.92
C LYS A 44 -0.56 14.43 -27.43
N ALA A 45 -0.79 14.32 -26.14
CA ALA A 45 -2.05 14.67 -25.53
C ALA A 45 -1.85 15.25 -24.13
N THR A 46 -2.75 16.12 -23.72
CA THR A 46 -2.83 16.66 -22.37
C THR A 46 -4.17 16.25 -21.77
N VAL A 47 -4.12 15.56 -20.65
CA VAL A 47 -5.28 15.13 -19.87
C VAL A 47 -5.34 16.05 -18.67
N SER A 48 -6.44 16.81 -18.53
CA SER A 48 -6.58 17.77 -17.44
C SER A 48 -6.47 17.11 -16.07
N ALA A 49 -6.12 17.88 -15.05
CA ALA A 49 -6.24 17.42 -13.67
C ALA A 49 -7.69 16.98 -13.38
N MET A 50 -7.84 16.01 -12.47
CA MET A 50 -9.12 15.41 -12.14
C MET A 50 -9.10 14.82 -10.72
N THR A 51 -10.28 14.58 -10.16
CA THR A 51 -10.43 13.79 -8.94
C THR A 51 -11.06 12.45 -9.32
N VAL A 52 -10.52 11.35 -8.78
CA VAL A 52 -11.03 9.98 -8.98
C VAL A 52 -11.40 9.36 -7.64
N ASP A 53 -12.38 8.46 -7.66
CA ASP A 53 -12.67 7.59 -6.52
C ASP A 53 -11.63 6.45 -6.48
N MET A 54 -11.09 6.19 -5.29
CA MET A 54 -10.25 5.02 -5.03
C MET A 54 -11.14 3.87 -4.57
N VAL A 55 -11.24 2.82 -5.40
CA VAL A 55 -12.21 1.73 -5.24
C VAL A 55 -11.47 0.42 -4.98
N GLY A 56 -11.72 -0.16 -3.81
CA GLY A 56 -11.22 -1.46 -3.39
C GLY A 56 -12.24 -2.59 -3.60
N PRO A 57 -12.03 -3.75 -2.94
CA PRO A 57 -12.92 -4.91 -3.08
C PRO A 57 -14.37 -4.64 -2.65
N ARG A 58 -14.57 -3.78 -1.64
CA ARG A 58 -15.90 -3.47 -1.07
C ARG A 58 -16.40 -2.06 -1.40
N GLY A 59 -15.84 -1.41 -2.42
CA GLY A 59 -16.31 -0.11 -2.92
C GLY A 59 -15.29 1.02 -2.72
N ALA A 60 -15.76 2.26 -2.93
CA ALA A 60 -14.94 3.45 -2.82
C ALA A 60 -14.59 3.75 -1.36
N PHE A 61 -13.31 3.98 -1.07
CA PHE A 61 -12.81 4.25 0.28
C PHE A 61 -12.17 5.63 0.45
N GLY A 62 -11.81 6.29 -0.65
CA GLY A 62 -11.21 7.63 -0.64
C GLY A 62 -11.26 8.29 -2.01
N ARG A 63 -10.73 9.50 -2.11
CA ARG A 63 -10.61 10.24 -3.38
C ARG A 63 -9.19 10.72 -3.60
N LEU A 64 -8.71 10.57 -4.82
CA LEU A 64 -7.37 10.95 -5.22
C LEU A 64 -7.44 12.06 -6.29
N ASN A 65 -6.74 13.15 -6.05
CA ASN A 65 -6.51 14.17 -7.06
C ASN A 65 -5.33 13.76 -7.92
N VAL A 66 -5.59 13.56 -9.21
CA VAL A 66 -4.59 13.24 -10.22
C VAL A 66 -4.22 14.54 -10.92
N PRO A 67 -2.92 14.90 -10.97
CA PRO A 67 -2.48 16.12 -11.64
C PRO A 67 -2.71 16.05 -13.15
N GLU A 68 -2.52 17.18 -13.84
CA GLU A 68 -2.51 17.19 -15.30
C GLU A 68 -1.44 16.23 -15.84
N ILE A 69 -1.84 15.37 -16.77
CA ILE A 69 -0.94 14.38 -17.38
C ILE A 69 -0.59 14.87 -18.79
N LYS A 70 0.70 15.09 -19.02
CA LYS A 70 1.25 15.46 -20.34
C LYS A 70 1.89 14.24 -20.97
N MET A 71 1.27 13.74 -22.03
CA MET A 71 1.79 12.60 -22.78
C MET A 71 2.88 13.06 -23.76
N GLY A 72 4.03 12.40 -23.66
CA GLY A 72 5.14 12.60 -24.58
C GLY A 72 4.88 12.01 -25.96
N SER A 73 5.83 12.19 -26.88
CA SER A 73 5.92 11.38 -28.09
C SER A 73 5.92 9.89 -27.69
N PHE A 74 5.13 9.06 -28.37
CA PHE A 74 4.86 7.64 -28.05
C PHE A 74 3.80 7.35 -26.96
N GLY A 75 3.08 8.37 -26.46
CA GLY A 75 1.87 8.16 -25.64
C GLY A 75 2.13 7.56 -24.28
N ALA A 76 3.31 7.83 -23.72
CA ALA A 76 3.65 7.53 -22.33
C ALA A 76 3.74 8.82 -21.51
N ALA A 77 3.38 8.73 -20.23
CA ALA A 77 3.56 9.80 -19.26
C ALA A 77 3.81 9.22 -17.88
N ASP A 78 4.67 9.87 -17.12
CA ASP A 78 4.83 9.58 -15.70
C ASP A 78 3.76 10.33 -14.90
N ILE A 79 3.26 9.69 -13.86
CA ILE A 79 2.31 10.25 -12.91
C ILE A 79 2.98 10.18 -11.54
N THR A 80 3.13 11.34 -10.92
CA THR A 80 3.69 11.46 -9.57
C THR A 80 2.73 12.25 -8.69
N ILE A 81 2.38 11.67 -7.56
CA ILE A 81 1.61 12.27 -6.49
C ILE A 81 2.46 12.14 -5.24
N VAL A 82 2.64 13.24 -4.51
CA VAL A 82 3.49 13.30 -3.31
C VAL A 82 2.63 13.74 -2.14
N GLU A 83 2.63 12.92 -1.08
CA GLU A 83 2.06 13.21 0.23
C GLU A 83 0.67 13.87 0.18
N GLN A 84 -0.21 13.34 -0.68
CA GLN A 84 -1.57 13.82 -0.75
C GLN A 84 -2.38 13.21 0.40
N GLU A 85 -3.05 14.06 1.17
CA GLU A 85 -3.98 13.58 2.19
C GLU A 85 -5.24 12.98 1.54
N ILE A 86 -5.57 11.76 1.96
CA ILE A 86 -6.76 11.04 1.55
C ILE A 86 -7.67 10.91 2.76
N ALA A 87 -8.84 11.53 2.68
CA ALA A 87 -9.91 11.31 3.64
C ALA A 87 -10.58 9.96 3.38
N ILE A 88 -10.79 9.19 4.46
CA ILE A 88 -11.50 7.92 4.43
C ILE A 88 -13.00 8.22 4.38
N ILE A 89 -13.63 8.03 3.22
CA ILE A 89 -15.05 8.31 3.02
C ILE A 89 -15.95 7.12 3.37
N ASN A 90 -15.39 5.92 3.44
CA ASN A 90 -16.06 4.71 3.86
C ASN A 90 -15.05 3.80 4.57
N MET A 91 -15.15 3.73 5.89
CA MET A 91 -14.23 2.95 6.72
C MET A 91 -14.33 1.45 6.42
N GLU A 92 -15.53 0.90 6.24
CA GLU A 92 -15.69 -0.53 5.93
C GLU A 92 -15.03 -0.93 4.61
N ALA A 93 -15.17 -0.10 3.57
CA ALA A 93 -14.50 -0.30 2.29
C ALA A 93 -12.97 -0.16 2.41
N PHE A 94 -12.51 0.80 3.23
CA PHE A 94 -11.09 1.00 3.51
C PHE A 94 -10.48 -0.21 4.23
N LYS A 95 -11.12 -0.71 5.30
CA LYS A 95 -10.65 -1.90 6.03
C LYS A 95 -10.50 -3.10 5.12
N ALA A 96 -11.46 -3.33 4.22
CA ALA A 96 -11.38 -4.41 3.25
C ALA A 96 -10.23 -4.23 2.25
N PHE A 97 -9.94 -2.99 1.86
CA PHE A 97 -8.78 -2.70 0.99
C PHE A 97 -7.46 -2.96 1.72
N VAL A 98 -7.30 -2.51 2.97
CA VAL A 98 -6.07 -2.77 3.73
C VAL A 98 -5.89 -4.26 4.03
N ALA A 99 -6.98 -4.98 4.35
CA ALA A 99 -6.92 -6.43 4.51
C ALA A 99 -6.38 -7.12 3.24
N SER A 100 -6.84 -6.71 2.04
CA SER A 100 -6.28 -7.21 0.78
C SER A 100 -4.82 -6.84 0.56
N ILE A 101 -4.37 -5.65 1.00
CA ILE A 101 -2.93 -5.31 0.94
C ILE A 101 -2.14 -6.32 1.76
N MET A 102 -2.60 -6.71 2.95
CA MET A 102 -1.83 -7.57 3.85
C MET A 102 -1.92 -9.05 3.48
N GLN A 103 -3.09 -9.53 3.05
CA GLN A 103 -3.39 -10.96 2.94
C GLN A 103 -3.27 -11.53 1.53
N ASP A 104 -3.30 -10.69 0.48
CA ASP A 104 -3.28 -11.13 -0.91
C ASP A 104 -1.87 -10.97 -1.53
N ASP A 105 -1.45 -11.92 -2.36
CA ASP A 105 -0.24 -11.76 -3.18
C ASP A 105 -0.45 -10.73 -4.29
N GLN A 106 -1.66 -10.70 -4.85
CA GLN A 106 -2.09 -9.76 -5.88
C GLN A 106 -3.46 -9.20 -5.51
N LEU A 107 -3.63 -7.88 -5.63
CA LEU A 107 -4.91 -7.22 -5.45
C LEU A 107 -5.21 -6.24 -6.58
N VAL A 108 -6.49 -5.91 -6.71
CA VAL A 108 -6.99 -4.94 -7.69
C VAL A 108 -7.54 -3.72 -6.98
N MET A 109 -6.99 -2.55 -7.31
CA MET A 109 -7.57 -1.25 -6.99
C MET A 109 -8.07 -0.61 -8.28
N ARG A 110 -9.20 0.09 -8.23
CA ARG A 110 -9.70 0.86 -9.37
C ARG A 110 -9.69 2.36 -9.05
N LEU A 111 -9.35 3.15 -10.05
CA LEU A 111 -9.57 4.60 -10.05
C LEU A 111 -10.78 4.85 -10.95
N GLU A 112 -11.86 5.39 -10.40
CA GLU A 112 -13.13 5.53 -11.11
C GLU A 112 -13.65 6.97 -11.11
N ASN A 113 -14.60 7.25 -12.00
CA ASN A 113 -15.38 8.49 -12.04
C ASN A 113 -14.58 9.78 -12.29
N GLY A 114 -13.37 9.70 -12.84
CA GLY A 114 -12.56 10.88 -13.13
C GLY A 114 -13.07 11.69 -14.32
N GLN A 115 -13.77 12.79 -14.07
CA GLN A 115 -14.25 13.66 -15.16
C GLN A 115 -13.08 14.45 -15.74
N VAL A 116 -12.76 14.24 -17.01
CA VAL A 116 -11.53 14.81 -17.58
C VAL A 116 -11.70 15.32 -19.00
N THR A 117 -10.93 16.36 -19.32
CA THR A 117 -10.80 16.90 -20.67
C THR A 117 -9.46 16.49 -21.27
N VAL A 118 -9.49 15.89 -22.45
CA VAL A 118 -8.32 15.48 -23.21
C VAL A 118 -8.15 16.40 -24.40
N LYS A 119 -6.97 17.00 -24.52
CA LYS A 119 -6.58 17.83 -25.65
C LYS A 119 -5.50 17.13 -26.45
N SER A 120 -5.71 16.93 -27.74
CA SER A 120 -4.72 16.34 -28.65
C SER A 120 -4.94 16.83 -30.07
N MET A 121 -3.87 17.17 -30.80
CA MET A 121 -3.92 17.59 -32.21
C MET A 121 -4.99 18.67 -32.52
N GLY A 122 -5.13 19.67 -31.63
CA GLY A 122 -6.11 20.75 -31.78
C GLY A 122 -7.57 20.36 -31.44
N MET A 123 -7.80 19.11 -31.04
CA MET A 123 -9.12 18.58 -30.69
C MET A 123 -9.26 18.47 -29.18
N THR A 124 -10.49 18.65 -28.69
CA THR A 124 -10.84 18.55 -27.27
C THR A 124 -11.95 17.52 -27.10
N SER A 125 -11.79 16.59 -26.15
CA SER A 125 -12.77 15.56 -25.82
C SER A 125 -13.01 15.51 -24.31
N LYS A 126 -14.27 15.36 -23.89
CA LYS A 126 -14.64 15.07 -22.51
C LYS A 126 -14.91 13.59 -22.36
N ILE A 127 -14.34 12.97 -21.33
CA ILE A 127 -14.42 11.53 -21.07
C ILE A 127 -14.44 11.26 -19.57
N VAL A 128 -14.75 10.02 -19.22
CA VAL A 128 -14.61 9.51 -17.85
C VAL A 128 -13.35 8.66 -17.77
N TYR A 129 -12.42 9.05 -16.90
CA TYR A 129 -11.19 8.34 -16.60
C TYR A 129 -11.47 7.21 -15.62
N ASN A 130 -11.27 5.98 -16.10
CA ASN A 130 -11.34 4.77 -15.30
C ASN A 130 -10.05 3.96 -15.49
N LYS A 131 -9.46 3.48 -14.40
CA LYS A 131 -8.27 2.62 -14.42
C LYS A 131 -8.39 1.45 -13.48
N VAL A 132 -7.89 0.32 -13.94
CA VAL A 132 -7.67 -0.87 -13.12
C VAL A 132 -6.17 -0.97 -12.83
N LEU A 133 -5.83 -1.03 -11.56
CA LEU A 133 -4.47 -1.14 -11.06
C LEU A 133 -4.30 -2.53 -10.49
N ASN A 134 -3.38 -3.30 -11.08
CA ASN A 134 -2.97 -4.60 -10.55
C ASN A 134 -1.75 -4.36 -9.66
N LEU A 135 -1.89 -4.65 -8.37
CA LEU A 135 -0.90 -4.37 -7.35
C LEU A 135 -0.46 -5.68 -6.71
N ARG A 136 0.78 -5.71 -6.23
CA ARG A 136 1.27 -6.79 -5.37
C ARG A 136 1.04 -6.40 -3.92
N GLY A 137 0.42 -7.28 -3.12
CA GLY A 137 0.26 -7.05 -1.69
C GLY A 137 1.52 -7.42 -0.91
N LEU A 138 1.38 -7.50 0.40
CA LEU A 138 2.42 -7.73 1.40
C LEU A 138 2.45 -9.17 1.92
N LYS A 139 1.57 -10.05 1.43
CA LYS A 139 1.61 -11.48 1.78
C LYS A 139 2.95 -12.14 1.43
N SER A 140 3.60 -11.66 0.37
CA SER A 140 4.91 -12.16 -0.07
C SER A 140 6.10 -11.49 0.65
N LEU A 141 5.87 -10.86 1.81
CA LEU A 141 6.95 -10.36 2.66
C LEU A 141 7.79 -11.54 3.17
N GLU A 142 9.09 -11.50 2.91
CA GLU A 142 10.02 -12.48 3.45
C GLU A 142 10.72 -11.86 4.66
N THR A 143 10.73 -12.58 5.77
CA THR A 143 11.41 -12.16 6.98
C THR A 143 12.44 -13.19 7.39
N THR A 144 13.53 -12.74 8.03
CA THR A 144 14.58 -13.64 8.52
C THR A 144 15.12 -13.08 9.81
N LEU A 145 15.13 -13.90 10.87
CA LEU A 145 15.74 -13.53 12.13
C LEU A 145 17.27 -13.44 11.95
N LEU A 146 17.84 -12.27 12.18
CA LEU A 146 19.28 -12.02 12.06
C LEU A 146 20.01 -12.19 13.39
N LYS A 147 19.40 -11.71 14.47
CA LYS A 147 20.02 -11.66 15.79
C LYS A 147 18.99 -11.56 16.90
N VAL A 148 19.27 -12.23 18.02
CA VAL A 148 18.60 -12.04 19.30
C VAL A 148 19.66 -11.65 20.32
N GLU A 149 19.43 -10.59 21.09
CA GLU A 149 20.34 -10.13 22.13
C GLU A 149 19.57 -9.71 23.39
N ALA A 150 20.24 -9.76 24.54
CA ALA A 150 19.65 -9.22 25.78
C ALA A 150 19.46 -7.71 25.64
N ASP A 151 18.35 -7.20 26.19
CA ASP A 151 17.99 -5.79 26.18
C ASP A 151 17.41 -5.39 27.53
N ASP A 152 17.32 -4.09 27.81
CA ASP A 152 16.77 -3.62 29.09
C ASP A 152 15.29 -4.02 29.23
N GLY A 153 15.00 -4.91 30.18
CA GLY A 153 13.67 -5.47 30.39
C GLY A 153 13.29 -6.64 29.47
N GLY A 154 14.22 -7.25 28.73
CA GLY A 154 13.92 -8.45 27.95
C GLY A 154 14.98 -8.82 26.89
N VAL A 155 14.51 -9.03 25.66
CA VAL A 155 15.34 -9.35 24.51
C VAL A 155 15.01 -8.43 23.34
N LYS A 156 16.02 -8.17 22.51
CA LYS A 156 15.90 -7.47 21.24
C LYS A 156 16.08 -8.45 20.09
N SER A 157 15.07 -8.54 19.25
CA SER A 157 15.06 -9.37 18.04
C SER A 157 15.23 -8.48 16.82
N THR A 158 16.25 -8.76 15.99
CA THR A 158 16.50 -8.03 14.75
C THR A 158 16.22 -8.92 13.56
N PHE A 159 15.38 -8.44 12.64
CA PHE A 159 14.96 -9.15 11.43
C PHE A 159 15.43 -8.43 10.18
N SER A 160 15.78 -9.20 9.16
CA SER A 160 15.80 -8.74 7.76
C SER A 160 14.39 -8.88 7.21
N VAL A 161 13.89 -7.86 6.53
CA VAL A 161 12.60 -7.88 5.84
C VAL A 161 12.83 -7.58 4.37
N VAL A 162 12.34 -8.45 3.48
CA VAL A 162 12.41 -8.28 2.03
C VAL A 162 11.00 -8.15 1.48
N ASN A 163 10.70 -6.96 0.94
CA ASN A 163 9.40 -6.62 0.39
C ASN A 163 9.46 -6.51 -1.15
N PRO A 164 8.91 -7.50 -1.90
CA PRO A 164 8.89 -7.47 -3.35
C PRO A 164 7.75 -6.61 -3.93
N SER A 165 6.91 -6.00 -3.10
CA SER A 165 5.73 -5.24 -3.53
C SER A 165 6.04 -3.81 -3.99
N GLN A 166 5.01 -3.12 -4.46
CA GLN A 166 5.08 -1.68 -4.78
C GLN A 166 4.80 -0.80 -3.55
N PHE A 167 4.37 -1.38 -2.43
CA PHE A 167 3.93 -0.65 -1.25
C PHE A 167 5.09 -0.36 -0.30
N GLU A 168 5.10 0.87 0.20
CA GLU A 168 5.67 1.22 1.49
C GLU A 168 4.56 1.63 2.45
N VAL A 169 4.59 1.08 3.66
CA VAL A 169 3.56 1.33 4.65
C VAL A 169 4.22 1.61 6.00
N ASP A 170 3.88 2.76 6.56
CA ASP A 170 4.15 3.06 7.95
C ASP A 170 3.03 2.49 8.82
N LEU A 171 3.36 1.50 9.64
CA LEU A 171 2.44 0.84 10.56
C LEU A 171 2.56 1.38 11.99
N GLY A 172 3.36 2.44 12.21
CA GLY A 172 3.60 2.97 13.55
C GLY A 172 4.38 1.98 14.42
N THR A 173 4.11 2.01 15.72
CA THR A 173 4.71 1.12 16.71
C THR A 173 3.80 -0.08 16.90
N VAL A 174 4.12 -1.17 16.21
CA VAL A 174 3.33 -2.40 16.24
C VAL A 174 3.71 -3.22 17.48
N ILE A 175 2.69 -3.74 18.16
CA ILE A 175 2.80 -4.73 19.24
C ILE A 175 2.64 -6.12 18.63
N TYR A 176 3.64 -6.96 18.82
CA TYR A 176 3.71 -8.31 18.31
C TYR A 176 3.58 -9.32 19.45
N GLU A 177 2.60 -10.21 19.32
CA GLU A 177 2.57 -11.43 20.11
C GLU A 177 3.64 -12.39 19.60
N VAL A 178 4.49 -12.88 20.50
CA VAL A 178 5.47 -13.91 20.18
C VAL A 178 4.85 -15.26 20.49
N GLN A 179 4.74 -16.12 19.48
CA GLN A 179 4.11 -17.43 19.58
C GLN A 179 5.12 -18.54 19.28
N ASP A 180 4.99 -19.67 19.97
CA ASP A 180 5.69 -20.91 19.64
C ASP A 180 5.13 -21.58 18.38
N LYS A 181 5.73 -22.71 17.99
CA LYS A 181 5.32 -23.50 16.81
C LYS A 181 3.89 -24.02 16.87
N ASP A 182 3.35 -24.16 18.08
CA ASP A 182 2.02 -24.68 18.37
C ASP A 182 0.99 -23.53 18.51
N GLY A 183 1.43 -22.28 18.39
CA GLY A 183 0.60 -21.07 18.44
C GLY A 183 0.37 -20.54 19.86
N ASN A 184 1.07 -21.07 20.87
CA ASN A 184 0.94 -20.55 22.23
C ASN A 184 1.75 -19.27 22.37
N ARG A 185 1.15 -18.25 23.00
CA ARG A 185 1.86 -17.03 23.36
C ARG A 185 2.98 -17.33 24.36
N ILE A 186 4.20 -16.98 23.98
CA ILE A 186 5.42 -17.07 24.80
C ILE A 186 6.03 -15.70 25.10
N GLY A 187 5.48 -14.62 24.54
CA GLY A 187 6.03 -13.29 24.79
C GLY A 187 5.29 -12.18 24.08
N GLU A 188 5.83 -10.98 24.23
CA GLU A 188 5.40 -9.79 23.53
C GLU A 188 6.61 -8.93 23.22
N GLN A 189 6.69 -8.47 21.98
CA GLN A 189 7.67 -7.48 21.57
C GLN A 189 7.00 -6.38 20.77
N LYS A 190 7.61 -5.20 20.75
CA LYS A 190 7.13 -4.07 19.96
C LYS A 190 8.26 -3.37 19.24
N GLY A 191 7.92 -2.64 18.18
CA GLY A 191 8.88 -1.85 17.45
C GLY A 191 8.22 -0.94 16.43
N ALA A 192 8.94 0.11 16.05
CA ALA A 192 8.55 0.95 14.93
C ALA A 192 8.64 0.14 13.63
N THR A 193 7.49 -0.09 12.99
CA THR A 193 7.36 -0.95 11.83
C THR A 193 7.06 -0.11 10.60
N TYR A 194 8.10 0.09 9.79
CA TYR A 194 7.98 0.65 8.46
C TYR A 194 8.33 -0.42 7.43
N VAL A 195 7.35 -0.81 6.62
CA VAL A 195 7.54 -1.79 5.55
C VAL A 195 8.09 -1.05 4.33
N SER A 196 9.41 -0.95 4.21
CA SER A 196 10.07 -0.39 3.02
C SER A 196 10.02 -1.35 1.84
N ARG A 197 10.19 -0.85 0.60
CA ARG A 197 10.44 -1.72 -0.56
C ARG A 197 11.83 -2.32 -0.53
N GLY A 198 11.97 -3.53 -1.06
CA GLY A 198 13.25 -4.24 -1.07
C GLY A 198 13.67 -4.68 0.33
N LYS A 199 14.99 -4.69 0.57
CA LYS A 199 15.55 -5.16 1.85
C LYS A 199 15.60 -4.04 2.88
N SER A 200 15.09 -4.32 4.08
CA SER A 200 15.13 -3.45 5.26
C SER A 200 15.40 -4.27 6.53
N SER A 201 15.52 -3.59 7.68
CA SER A 201 15.70 -4.22 8.98
C SER A 201 14.59 -3.77 9.92
N LEU A 202 14.05 -4.70 10.70
CA LEU A 202 13.07 -4.45 11.77
C LEU A 202 13.70 -4.86 13.11
N ALA A 203 13.58 -4.01 14.11
CA ALA A 203 14.04 -4.30 15.47
C ALA A 203 12.83 -4.29 16.42
N LEU A 204 12.66 -5.39 17.14
CA LEU A 204 11.58 -5.60 18.09
C LEU A 204 12.17 -5.78 19.50
N HIS A 205 11.50 -5.20 20.49
CA HIS A 205 11.95 -5.14 21.87
C HIS A 205 10.85 -5.62 22.80
N GLY A 206 11.19 -6.45 23.80
CA GLY A 206 10.24 -6.90 24.82
C GLY A 206 10.63 -8.24 25.43
N SER A 207 9.71 -8.83 26.17
CA SER A 207 9.95 -10.08 26.90
C SER A 207 9.52 -11.31 26.11
N VAL A 208 10.36 -12.34 26.11
CA VAL A 208 10.02 -13.67 25.60
C VAL A 208 10.43 -14.71 26.63
N GLU A 209 9.53 -15.65 26.90
CA GLU A 209 9.77 -16.85 27.68
C GLU A 209 10.28 -17.96 26.75
N GLY A 210 11.47 -18.49 27.02
CA GLY A 210 12.09 -19.51 26.19
C GLY A 210 12.98 -18.95 25.07
N ASP A 211 13.44 -19.84 24.18
CA ASP A 211 14.36 -19.48 23.10
C ASP A 211 13.60 -19.00 21.86
N VAL A 212 14.01 -17.85 21.31
CA VAL A 212 13.54 -17.38 20.00
C VAL A 212 14.41 -18.02 18.92
N SER A 213 13.87 -19.00 18.22
CA SER A 213 14.56 -19.74 17.16
C SER A 213 13.87 -19.58 15.79
N SER A 214 14.67 -19.59 14.73
CA SER A 214 14.16 -19.55 13.35
C SER A 214 13.37 -20.81 13.03
N GLY A 215 12.22 -20.66 12.35
CA GLY A 215 11.32 -21.76 11.98
C GLY A 215 10.39 -22.27 13.10
N GLU A 216 10.63 -21.94 14.38
CA GLU A 216 9.78 -22.39 15.50
C GLU A 216 9.02 -21.24 16.17
N THR A 217 9.47 -20.00 16.03
CA THR A 217 8.83 -18.81 16.63
C THR A 217 8.14 -17.96 15.57
N ARG A 218 6.94 -17.47 15.87
CA ARG A 218 6.19 -16.51 15.04
C ARG A 218 5.99 -15.22 15.79
N PHE A 219 6.10 -14.09 15.09
CA PHE A 219 5.68 -12.80 15.61
C PHE A 219 4.42 -12.42 14.87
N VAL A 220 3.35 -12.15 15.59
CA VAL A 220 2.03 -11.80 15.05
C VAL A 220 1.69 -10.41 15.52
N GLY A 221 1.56 -9.45 14.60
CA GLY A 221 1.08 -8.10 14.95
C GLY A 221 -0.34 -8.17 15.47
N VAL A 222 -0.58 -7.72 16.71
CA VAL A 222 -1.89 -7.80 17.38
C VAL A 222 -2.48 -6.43 17.69
N ASP A 223 -1.64 -5.39 17.82
CA ASP A 223 -2.07 -4.02 18.10
C ASP A 223 -1.02 -3.00 17.63
N VAL A 224 -1.33 -1.71 17.72
CA VAL A 224 -0.39 -0.59 17.53
C VAL A 224 -0.48 0.38 18.71
N GLU A 225 0.58 1.11 19.04
CA GLU A 225 0.51 2.08 20.14
C GLU A 225 -0.32 3.31 19.77
N GLU A 226 -0.20 3.78 18.52
CA GLU A 226 -0.82 5.01 18.05
C GLU A 226 -2.35 4.90 17.90
N GLU A 227 -3.08 5.94 18.32
CA GLU A 227 -4.52 6.04 18.11
C GLU A 227 -4.84 6.44 16.67
N ASN A 228 -4.96 5.45 15.78
CA ASN A 228 -5.30 5.66 14.38
C ASN A 228 -6.10 4.47 13.79
N TRP A 229 -6.41 4.51 12.49
CA TRP A 229 -7.18 3.45 11.84
C TRP A 229 -6.50 2.06 11.88
N LEU A 230 -5.18 1.97 12.11
CA LEU A 230 -4.46 0.70 12.22
C LEU A 230 -4.99 -0.13 13.40
N LYS A 231 -5.28 0.48 14.56
CA LYS A 231 -5.90 -0.22 15.70
C LYS A 231 -7.19 -0.94 15.32
N GLN A 232 -7.99 -0.30 14.47
CA GLN A 232 -9.28 -0.85 14.06
C GLN A 232 -9.17 -1.99 13.04
N ILE A 233 -7.97 -2.29 12.55
CA ILE A 233 -7.71 -3.33 11.56
C ILE A 233 -6.60 -4.31 11.95
N MET A 234 -5.86 -4.10 13.05
CA MET A 234 -4.82 -5.03 13.51
C MET A 234 -5.37 -6.44 13.76
N GLY A 235 -6.62 -6.58 14.21
CA GLY A 235 -7.30 -7.88 14.28
C GLY A 235 -7.64 -8.55 12.93
N SER A 236 -7.36 -7.88 11.80
CA SER A 236 -7.44 -8.41 10.44
C SER A 236 -6.07 -8.48 9.76
N ILE A 237 -5.00 -8.08 10.45
CA ILE A 237 -3.65 -8.02 9.92
C ILE A 237 -2.78 -8.98 10.74
N GLU A 238 -2.66 -10.21 10.26
CA GLU A 238 -1.57 -11.07 10.71
C GLU A 238 -0.30 -10.64 9.96
N VAL A 239 0.53 -9.81 10.59
CA VAL A 239 1.93 -9.73 10.17
C VAL A 239 2.61 -10.97 10.74
N VAL A 240 2.59 -12.08 10.01
CA VAL A 240 3.35 -13.27 10.39
C VAL A 240 4.80 -13.02 9.96
N VAL A 241 5.65 -12.66 10.91
CA VAL A 241 7.10 -12.71 10.69
C VAL A 241 7.48 -14.19 10.77
N THR A 242 7.59 -14.86 9.62
CA THR A 242 8.18 -16.19 9.54
C THR A 242 9.69 -16.05 9.63
N ALA A 243 10.30 -16.67 10.64
CA ALA A 243 11.74 -16.62 10.82
C ALA A 243 12.50 -17.56 9.87
#